data_AF-A0A2T0M8D8-F1
#
_entry.id   AF-A0A2T0M8D8-F1
#
_cell.length_a   1.000
_cell.length_b   1.000
_cell.length_c   1.000
_cell.angle_alpha   90.00
_cell.angle_beta   90.00
_cell.angle_gamma   90.00
#
_symmetry.space_group_name_H-M   'P 1'
#
loop_
_entity.id
_entity.type
_entity.pdbx_description
1 polymer ?
#
loop_
_entity_poly.entity_id
_entity_poly.type
_entity_poly.pdbx_seq_one_letter_code
_entity_poly.pdbx_strand_id
1 'polypeptide(L)'
;MKTNNNKIAVLSLALATLFACESDDKIVDTILEEVGTGAIIRTIDEDNDLVYNDITTSFDAGSVYTLVLEEQDEEEGALLESVEIFVNFDDRSFEEAGDADDMTTSEVPLRTLQASDFSTGDRGLPQITVTFTSDELVSTTGIDETMIIGKDRFEFRLVLNLTNGETFTNTDVGGPVSGGAFFSAPFEYFPVIECSITESLAGTHSYVTTGILPAPGGGGMCSGADLNGTVTWTEDSSGVYISSDMSFGQFEDCYSGRGAATGEQITIEWDCTELTPDGEVVLNEGVVVPNDDDDSDTELTYSYSITNVTGADMTIEFSNSAGDRGTVVLTREGGADWPVIFTANNE
;
A
#
# COMPACT_ATOMS: atom_id res chain seq x y z
N MET A 1 34.42 -54.04 -52.40
CA MET A 1 34.80 -53.96 -50.97
C MET A 1 33.76 -53.09 -50.27
N LYS A 2 33.16 -53.61 -49.18
CA LYS A 2 32.36 -52.93 -48.13
C LYS A 2 30.89 -52.53 -48.50
N THR A 3 29.82 -53.16 -47.96
CA THR A 3 29.13 -53.02 -46.63
C THR A 3 28.65 -51.57 -46.37
N ASN A 4 27.43 -51.19 -45.92
CA ASN A 4 26.35 -51.83 -45.14
C ASN A 4 25.05 -50.96 -45.15
N ASN A 5 23.89 -51.62 -44.95
CA ASN A 5 22.70 -51.35 -44.12
C ASN A 5 22.10 -49.94 -43.82
N ASN A 6 20.76 -49.99 -43.62
CA ASN A 6 19.86 -49.16 -42.78
C ASN A 6 19.32 -47.82 -43.33
N LYS A 7 18.11 -47.85 -43.93
CA LYS A 7 17.17 -46.69 -44.02
C LYS A 7 15.69 -47.08 -43.95
N ILE A 8 15.32 -48.06 -43.12
CA ILE A 8 13.92 -48.31 -42.73
C ILE A 8 13.82 -48.08 -41.21
N ALA A 9 13.82 -46.83 -40.80
CA ALA A 9 13.61 -46.44 -39.39
C ALA A 9 13.17 -44.97 -39.22
N VAL A 10 12.53 -44.36 -40.24
CA VAL A 10 12.11 -42.94 -40.17
C VAL A 10 10.62 -42.75 -40.48
N LEU A 11 9.90 -43.79 -40.89
CA LEU A 11 8.47 -43.68 -41.21
C LEU A 11 7.53 -44.15 -40.08
N SER A 12 8.07 -44.59 -38.95
CA SER A 12 7.31 -45.01 -37.76
C SER A 12 7.38 -44.00 -36.60
N LEU A 13 8.05 -42.84 -36.80
CA LEU A 13 8.12 -41.75 -35.82
C LEU A 13 7.20 -40.56 -36.16
N ALA A 14 6.48 -40.63 -37.29
CA ALA A 14 5.57 -39.57 -37.75
C ALA A 14 4.08 -39.87 -37.50
N LEU A 15 3.75 -40.98 -36.80
CA LEU A 15 2.38 -41.37 -36.48
C LEU A 15 2.08 -41.36 -34.96
N ALA A 16 3.03 -40.91 -34.14
CA ALA A 16 2.89 -40.77 -32.69
C ALA A 16 2.72 -39.31 -32.22
N THR A 17 2.57 -38.35 -33.15
CA THR A 17 2.44 -36.91 -32.83
C THR A 17 1.01 -36.38 -32.98
N LEU A 18 0.00 -37.27 -33.06
CA LEU A 18 -1.42 -36.89 -33.18
C LEU A 18 -2.26 -37.22 -31.92
N PHE A 19 -1.62 -37.58 -30.80
CA PHE A 19 -2.28 -37.78 -29.50
C PHE A 19 -1.56 -37.06 -28.35
N ALA A 20 -0.87 -35.96 -28.64
CA ALA A 20 -0.39 -35.02 -27.62
C ALA A 20 -1.20 -33.72 -27.72
N CYS A 21 -2.52 -33.85 -27.58
CA CYS A 21 -3.30 -32.85 -26.88
C CYS A 21 -3.47 -33.46 -25.49
N GLU A 22 -2.38 -33.48 -24.71
CA GLU A 22 -2.57 -33.48 -23.26
C GLU A 22 -3.43 -32.24 -23.02
N SER A 23 -4.62 -32.46 -22.49
CA SER A 23 -5.34 -31.37 -21.84
C SER A 23 -4.31 -30.70 -20.94
N ASP A 24 -4.11 -29.40 -21.11
CA ASP A 24 -3.80 -28.58 -19.95
C ASP A 24 -5.00 -28.82 -19.02
N ASP A 25 -4.94 -29.90 -18.24
CA ASP A 25 -5.64 -30.01 -16.97
C ASP A 25 -5.08 -28.81 -16.23
N LYS A 26 -5.81 -27.69 -16.31
CA LYS A 26 -5.36 -26.45 -15.71
C LYS A 26 -5.15 -26.82 -14.26
N ILE A 27 -4.05 -26.40 -13.67
CA ILE A 27 -3.83 -26.53 -12.22
C ILE A 27 -5.10 -26.10 -11.44
N VAL A 28 -5.88 -25.17 -11.99
CA VAL A 28 -7.23 -24.80 -11.52
C VAL A 28 -8.23 -25.96 -11.53
N ASP A 29 -8.36 -26.72 -12.61
CA ASP A 29 -9.27 -27.88 -12.72
C ASP A 29 -8.86 -29.01 -11.75
N THR A 30 -7.55 -29.25 -11.59
CA THR A 30 -7.04 -30.21 -10.59
C THR A 30 -7.25 -29.72 -9.15
N ILE A 31 -7.12 -28.42 -8.89
CA ILE A 31 -7.45 -27.82 -7.58
C ILE A 31 -8.97 -27.92 -7.33
N LEU A 32 -9.81 -27.70 -8.33
CA LEU A 32 -11.27 -27.86 -8.20
C LEU A 32 -11.70 -29.33 -8.05
N GLU A 33 -10.92 -30.29 -8.54
CA GLU A 33 -11.16 -31.73 -8.35
C GLU A 33 -10.55 -32.28 -7.03
N GLU A 34 -9.44 -31.74 -6.52
CA GLU A 34 -8.82 -32.13 -5.24
C GLU A 34 -9.37 -31.37 -4.03
N VAL A 35 -9.88 -30.14 -4.21
CA VAL A 35 -10.66 -29.39 -3.23
C VAL A 35 -12.12 -29.79 -3.45
N GLY A 36 -12.59 -30.80 -2.71
CA GLY A 36 -14.01 -31.16 -2.75
C GLY A 36 -14.92 -29.95 -2.47
N THR A 37 -16.11 -29.96 -3.07
CA THR A 37 -17.35 -29.25 -2.67
C THR A 37 -17.12 -28.17 -1.59
N GLY A 38 -16.69 -26.98 -2.01
CA GLY A 38 -16.46 -25.85 -1.10
C GLY A 38 -17.00 -24.57 -1.72
N ALA A 39 -17.38 -23.62 -0.89
CA ALA A 39 -17.85 -22.31 -1.36
C ALA A 39 -16.86 -21.21 -1.01
N ILE A 40 -16.86 -20.16 -1.80
CA ILE A 40 -16.05 -18.97 -1.60
C ILE A 40 -16.92 -17.72 -1.68
N ILE A 41 -16.45 -16.65 -1.05
CA ILE A 41 -16.91 -15.30 -1.33
C ILE A 41 -15.74 -14.47 -1.88
N ARG A 42 -15.73 -14.32 -3.19
CA ARG A 42 -14.70 -13.62 -3.95
C ARG A 42 -14.87 -12.11 -3.80
N THR A 43 -13.79 -11.42 -3.49
CA THR A 43 -13.66 -9.96 -3.66
C THR A 43 -13.54 -9.67 -5.15
N ILE A 44 -14.52 -8.96 -5.69
CA ILE A 44 -14.51 -8.45 -7.07
C ILE A 44 -13.84 -7.09 -7.13
N ASP A 45 -14.14 -6.26 -6.14
CA ASP A 45 -13.62 -4.90 -6.01
C ASP A 45 -13.66 -4.47 -4.54
N GLU A 46 -12.76 -3.57 -4.19
CA GLU A 46 -12.61 -2.99 -2.85
C GLU A 46 -12.24 -1.51 -3.02
N ASP A 47 -13.00 -0.64 -2.37
CA ASP A 47 -12.81 0.81 -2.41
C ASP A 47 -12.80 1.36 -0.98
N ASN A 48 -11.68 1.94 -0.58
CA ASN A 48 -11.48 2.52 0.73
C ASN A 48 -11.40 4.05 0.61
N ASP A 49 -12.44 4.71 1.09
CA ASP A 49 -12.56 6.18 1.18
C ASP A 49 -12.86 6.56 2.64
N LEU A 50 -12.26 5.84 3.59
CA LEU A 50 -12.35 6.17 5.00
C LEU A 50 -11.35 7.27 5.34
N VAL A 51 -11.74 8.53 5.10
CA VAL A 51 -10.88 9.69 5.36
C VAL A 51 -11.25 10.35 6.69
N TYR A 52 -10.27 10.54 7.57
CA TYR A 52 -10.41 11.13 8.91
C TYR A 52 -9.64 12.45 9.02
N ASN A 53 -10.20 13.40 9.75
CA ASN A 53 -9.64 14.73 9.91
C ASN A 53 -9.20 14.95 11.36
N ASP A 54 -7.90 14.86 11.63
CA ASP A 54 -7.34 14.98 12.98
C ASP A 54 -7.49 16.40 13.57
N ILE A 55 -7.73 17.42 12.75
CA ILE A 55 -7.98 18.80 13.23
C ILE A 55 -9.41 18.95 13.75
N THR A 56 -10.39 18.41 13.01
CA THR A 56 -11.80 18.46 13.41
C THR A 56 -12.22 17.29 14.28
N THR A 57 -11.33 16.31 14.46
CA THR A 57 -11.52 15.06 15.19
C THR A 57 -12.80 14.34 14.73
N SER A 58 -12.91 14.14 13.42
CA SER A 58 -14.09 13.53 12.79
C SER A 58 -13.76 12.96 11.41
N PHE A 59 -14.54 11.99 10.93
CA PHE A 59 -14.50 11.60 9.52
C PHE A 59 -14.95 12.73 8.59
N ASP A 60 -14.35 12.77 7.40
CA ASP A 60 -14.80 13.64 6.32
C ASP A 60 -16.20 13.25 5.83
N ALA A 61 -16.91 14.22 5.28
CA ALA A 61 -18.31 14.03 4.90
C ALA A 61 -18.43 13.07 3.71
N GLY A 62 -19.01 11.90 3.96
CA GLY A 62 -19.20 10.87 2.94
C GLY A 62 -18.16 9.74 2.98
N SER A 63 -17.25 9.74 3.96
CA SER A 63 -16.27 8.68 4.13
C SER A 63 -16.92 7.30 4.25
N VAL A 64 -16.47 6.38 3.41
CA VAL A 64 -17.08 5.05 3.24
C VAL A 64 -16.03 3.98 2.96
N TYR A 65 -16.38 2.74 3.29
CA TYR A 65 -15.69 1.55 2.82
C TYR A 65 -16.65 0.69 2.00
N THR A 66 -16.26 0.29 0.79
CA THR A 66 -17.12 -0.48 -0.13
C THR A 66 -16.45 -1.77 -0.57
N LEU A 67 -17.22 -2.85 -0.53
CA LEU A 67 -16.85 -4.16 -1.06
C LEU A 67 -17.82 -4.59 -2.15
N VAL A 68 -17.29 -5.16 -3.23
CA VAL A 68 -18.06 -5.93 -4.21
C VAL A 68 -17.73 -7.40 -4.02
N LEU A 69 -18.72 -8.18 -3.62
CA LEU A 69 -18.59 -9.58 -3.26
C LEU A 69 -19.35 -10.45 -4.25
N GLU A 70 -18.76 -11.58 -4.64
CA GLU A 70 -19.40 -12.60 -5.47
C GLU A 70 -19.28 -13.97 -4.80
N GLU A 71 -20.38 -14.65 -4.61
CA GLU A 71 -20.40 -15.99 -4.04
C GLU A 71 -20.23 -17.04 -5.15
N GLN A 72 -19.48 -18.11 -4.87
CA GLN A 72 -19.38 -19.26 -5.77
C GLN A 72 -19.35 -20.56 -4.96
N ASP A 73 -20.28 -21.45 -5.26
CA ASP A 73 -20.37 -22.81 -4.72
C ASP A 73 -20.46 -23.86 -5.86
N GLU A 74 -20.68 -25.13 -5.48
CA GLU A 74 -20.81 -26.26 -6.41
C GLU A 74 -22.12 -26.27 -7.23
N GLU A 75 -23.14 -25.52 -6.80
CA GLU A 75 -24.42 -25.34 -7.49
C GLU A 75 -24.52 -23.96 -8.17
N GLU A 76 -23.38 -23.37 -8.55
CA GLU A 76 -23.30 -22.08 -9.25
C GLU A 76 -23.95 -20.93 -8.45
N GLY A 77 -23.79 -20.98 -7.13
CA GLY A 77 -24.26 -19.97 -6.17
C GLY A 77 -25.70 -20.17 -5.68
N ALA A 78 -26.31 -21.31 -6.03
CA ALA A 78 -27.66 -21.63 -5.57
C ALA A 78 -27.72 -22.04 -4.09
N LEU A 79 -26.58 -22.36 -3.46
CA LEU A 79 -26.54 -22.73 -2.05
C LEU A 79 -26.40 -21.54 -1.12
N LEU A 80 -26.09 -20.33 -1.61
CA LEU A 80 -25.99 -19.12 -0.78
C LEU A 80 -27.21 -18.94 0.13
N GLU A 81 -26.99 -18.95 1.45
CA GLU A 81 -28.02 -18.63 2.44
C GLU A 81 -27.83 -17.20 2.96
N SER A 82 -26.65 -16.91 3.51
CA SER A 82 -26.32 -15.59 4.04
C SER A 82 -24.82 -15.34 4.15
N VAL A 83 -24.47 -14.07 4.28
CA VAL A 83 -23.12 -13.61 4.64
C VAL A 83 -23.24 -12.74 5.89
N GLU A 84 -22.69 -13.19 7.00
CA GLU A 84 -22.58 -12.39 8.23
C GLU A 84 -21.28 -11.60 8.20
N ILE A 85 -21.36 -10.32 8.54
CA ILE A 85 -20.24 -9.39 8.54
C ILE A 85 -20.06 -8.90 9.98
N PHE A 86 -18.86 -9.08 10.49
CA PHE A 86 -18.41 -8.63 11.79
C PHE A 86 -17.37 -7.53 11.62
N VAL A 87 -17.25 -6.66 12.63
CA VAL A 87 -16.28 -5.57 12.62
C VAL A 87 -15.70 -5.30 14.02
N ASN A 88 -14.44 -4.91 14.09
CA ASN A 88 -13.84 -4.18 15.22
C ASN A 88 -13.05 -2.99 14.72
N PHE A 89 -12.77 -2.06 15.62
CA PHE A 89 -11.72 -1.06 15.48
C PHE A 89 -10.42 -1.62 16.05
N ASP A 90 -9.31 -1.45 15.34
CA ASP A 90 -7.94 -1.79 15.77
C ASP A 90 -7.15 -0.49 15.85
N ASP A 91 -6.80 -0.14 17.08
CA ASP A 91 -5.97 1.01 17.39
C ASP A 91 -4.53 0.67 16.99
N ARG A 92 -4.01 1.40 16.01
CA ARG A 92 -2.64 1.23 15.51
C ARG A 92 -1.72 2.32 16.03
N SER A 93 -2.29 3.38 16.59
CA SER A 93 -1.59 4.57 17.08
C SER A 93 -1.21 4.48 18.57
N PHE A 94 -1.72 3.52 19.35
CA PHE A 94 -1.42 3.38 20.79
C PHE A 94 0.05 3.15 21.14
N GLU A 95 0.89 2.65 20.22
CA GLU A 95 2.34 2.52 20.47
C GLU A 95 3.12 3.78 20.12
N GLU A 96 2.58 4.68 19.28
CA GLU A 96 3.30 5.85 18.74
C GLU A 96 3.00 7.15 19.50
N ALA A 97 1.83 7.28 20.14
CA ALA A 97 1.42 8.55 20.75
C ALA A 97 1.88 8.78 22.20
N GLY A 98 2.53 7.79 22.85
CA GLY A 98 2.89 7.87 24.28
C GLY A 98 1.70 8.05 25.24
N ASP A 99 0.47 8.00 24.72
CA ASP A 99 -0.77 8.18 25.47
C ASP A 99 -1.39 6.81 25.84
N ALA A 100 -2.02 6.80 27.00
CA ALA A 100 -2.35 5.61 27.75
C ALA A 100 -3.75 5.09 27.40
N ASP A 101 -3.79 3.94 26.72
CA ASP A 101 -4.80 2.88 26.71
C ASP A 101 -5.14 2.47 25.27
N ASP A 102 -4.93 1.18 24.95
CA ASP A 102 -5.34 0.54 23.70
C ASP A 102 -6.87 0.62 23.55
N MET A 103 -7.33 1.33 22.51
CA MET A 103 -8.75 1.52 22.21
C MET A 103 -9.33 0.48 21.25
N THR A 104 -8.58 -0.58 20.94
CA THR A 104 -9.07 -1.70 20.14
C THR A 104 -10.37 -2.26 20.71
N THR A 105 -11.41 -2.26 19.90
CA THR A 105 -12.72 -2.76 20.32
C THR A 105 -12.79 -4.27 20.16
N SER A 106 -13.69 -4.92 20.90
CA SER A 106 -14.04 -6.31 20.58
C SER A 106 -14.82 -6.38 19.27
N GLU A 107 -14.67 -7.50 18.55
CA GLU A 107 -15.46 -7.80 17.37
C GLU A 107 -16.97 -7.84 17.70
N VAL A 108 -17.77 -7.19 16.85
CA VAL A 108 -19.22 -7.10 16.97
C VAL A 108 -19.92 -7.38 15.62
N PRO A 109 -21.17 -7.89 15.61
CA PRO A 109 -21.93 -8.05 14.38
C PRO A 109 -22.29 -6.69 13.77
N LEU A 110 -22.00 -6.52 12.47
CA LEU A 110 -22.31 -5.31 11.72
C LEU A 110 -23.57 -5.49 10.86
N ARG A 111 -23.57 -6.48 9.97
CA ARG A 111 -24.67 -6.75 9.03
C ARG A 111 -24.79 -8.25 8.75
N THR A 112 -25.98 -8.66 8.33
CA THR A 112 -26.20 -9.98 7.73
C THR A 112 -26.85 -9.77 6.36
N LEU A 113 -26.13 -10.12 5.30
CA LEU A 113 -26.64 -10.09 3.93
C LEU A 113 -27.35 -11.42 3.66
N GLN A 114 -28.61 -11.37 3.26
CA GLN A 114 -29.38 -12.55 2.87
C GLN A 114 -29.15 -12.83 1.38
N ALA A 115 -29.34 -14.08 0.94
CA ALA A 115 -29.28 -14.43 -0.48
C ALA A 115 -30.17 -13.54 -1.38
N SER A 116 -31.30 -13.05 -0.84
CA SER A 116 -32.20 -12.12 -1.55
C SER A 116 -31.64 -10.72 -1.80
N ASP A 117 -30.57 -10.35 -1.09
CA ASP A 117 -29.89 -9.06 -1.26
C ASP A 117 -28.92 -9.09 -2.45
N PHE A 118 -28.57 -10.28 -2.93
CA PHE A 118 -27.67 -10.47 -4.06
C PHE A 118 -28.42 -10.42 -5.39
N SER A 119 -27.70 -9.98 -6.42
CA SER A 119 -28.15 -9.97 -7.81
C SER A 119 -27.25 -10.88 -8.65
N THR A 120 -27.67 -11.23 -9.87
CA THR A 120 -26.82 -12.02 -10.76
C THR A 120 -25.73 -11.13 -11.37
N GLY A 121 -24.46 -11.45 -11.10
CA GLY A 121 -23.29 -10.79 -11.69
C GLY A 121 -22.96 -11.30 -13.10
N ASP A 122 -21.90 -10.77 -13.69
CA ASP A 122 -21.49 -11.05 -15.09
C ASP A 122 -21.15 -12.52 -15.36
N ARG A 123 -20.73 -13.26 -14.32
CA ARG A 123 -20.42 -14.70 -14.39
C ARG A 123 -21.65 -15.60 -14.19
N GLY A 124 -22.83 -15.02 -13.97
CA GLY A 124 -24.04 -15.76 -13.62
C GLY A 124 -24.16 -16.12 -12.13
N LEU A 125 -23.19 -15.69 -11.31
CA LEU A 125 -23.11 -15.97 -9.87
C LEU A 125 -23.75 -14.85 -9.03
N PRO A 126 -24.15 -15.12 -7.77
CA PRO A 126 -24.65 -14.10 -6.85
C PRO A 126 -23.59 -13.04 -6.55
N GLN A 127 -23.90 -11.77 -6.77
CA GLN A 127 -23.02 -10.63 -6.53
C GLN A 127 -23.76 -9.51 -5.80
N ILE A 128 -23.05 -8.81 -4.90
CA ILE A 128 -23.56 -7.66 -4.16
C ILE A 128 -22.46 -6.59 -4.02
N THR A 129 -22.87 -5.32 -4.02
CA THR A 129 -22.06 -4.20 -3.55
C THR A 129 -22.56 -3.81 -2.15
N VAL A 130 -21.69 -3.84 -1.16
CA VAL A 130 -21.97 -3.42 0.21
C VAL A 130 -21.09 -2.23 0.58
N THR A 131 -21.73 -1.16 1.05
CA THR A 131 -21.04 0.06 1.52
C THR A 131 -21.31 0.26 3.00
N PHE A 132 -20.25 0.55 3.75
CA PHE A 132 -20.26 0.88 5.17
C PHE A 132 -19.85 2.34 5.33
N THR A 133 -20.70 3.14 5.96
CA THR A 133 -20.37 4.55 6.27
C THR A 133 -19.54 4.62 7.54
N SER A 134 -18.62 5.58 7.65
CA SER A 134 -17.89 5.84 8.89
C SER A 134 -18.81 5.95 10.12
N ASP A 135 -19.92 6.68 10.02
CA ASP A 135 -20.95 6.81 11.08
C ASP A 135 -21.47 5.45 11.59
N GLU A 136 -21.69 4.51 10.66
CA GLU A 136 -22.16 3.16 11.00
C GLU A 136 -21.08 2.37 11.73
N LEU A 137 -19.84 2.43 11.24
CA LEU A 137 -18.70 1.73 11.81
C LEU A 137 -18.39 2.23 13.22
N VAL A 138 -18.34 3.55 13.42
CA VAL A 138 -18.17 4.19 14.72
C VAL A 138 -19.30 3.78 15.67
N SER A 139 -20.56 3.89 15.23
CA SER A 139 -21.70 3.56 16.09
C SER A 139 -21.78 2.09 16.48
N THR A 140 -21.33 1.19 15.59
CA THR A 140 -21.38 -0.27 15.79
C THR A 140 -20.27 -0.76 16.70
N THR A 141 -19.03 -0.35 16.41
CA THR A 141 -17.84 -0.69 17.22
C THR A 141 -17.88 -0.03 18.59
N GLY A 142 -18.50 1.15 18.70
CA GLY A 142 -18.57 1.92 19.92
C GLY A 142 -17.28 2.65 20.27
N ILE A 143 -16.35 2.78 19.32
CA ILE A 143 -15.16 3.61 19.45
C ILE A 143 -15.56 5.07 19.70
N ASP A 144 -14.82 5.76 20.56
CA ASP A 144 -14.93 7.21 20.68
C ASP A 144 -14.24 7.83 19.47
N GLU A 145 -15.03 8.38 18.53
CA GLU A 145 -14.50 8.96 17.28
C GLU A 145 -13.40 9.99 17.55
N THR A 146 -13.47 10.72 18.66
CA THR A 146 -12.48 11.76 18.98
C THR A 146 -11.09 11.20 19.35
N MET A 147 -11.00 9.89 19.55
CA MET A 147 -9.76 9.18 19.85
C MET A 147 -9.16 8.49 18.63
N ILE A 148 -9.84 8.51 17.47
CA ILE A 148 -9.29 7.98 16.23
C ILE A 148 -8.15 8.89 15.78
N ILE A 149 -7.06 8.28 15.34
CA ILE A 149 -5.95 8.93 14.66
C ILE A 149 -5.87 8.31 13.26
N GLY A 150 -5.57 9.11 12.24
CA GLY A 150 -5.32 8.53 10.92
C GLY A 150 -4.23 7.47 10.96
N LYS A 151 -4.34 6.45 10.10
CA LYS A 151 -3.61 5.16 10.12
C LYS A 151 -4.12 4.09 11.09
N ASP A 152 -5.05 4.42 12.00
CA ASP A 152 -5.88 3.39 12.64
C ASP A 152 -6.71 2.63 11.58
N ARG A 153 -7.36 1.53 11.97
CA ARG A 153 -8.14 0.74 11.00
C ARG A 153 -9.39 0.11 11.59
N PHE A 154 -10.32 -0.23 10.69
CA PHE A 154 -11.35 -1.21 10.99
C PHE A 154 -10.92 -2.58 10.47
N GLU A 155 -11.30 -3.62 11.19
CA GLU A 155 -11.08 -5.01 10.78
C GLU A 155 -12.43 -5.68 10.56
N PHE A 156 -12.62 -6.27 9.39
CA PHE A 156 -13.85 -6.93 9.01
C PHE A 156 -13.61 -8.43 8.92
N ARG A 157 -14.59 -9.23 9.36
CA ARG A 157 -14.62 -10.68 9.15
C ARG A 157 -15.95 -11.10 8.57
N LEU A 158 -15.89 -11.91 7.51
CA LEU A 158 -17.05 -12.45 6.83
C LEU A 158 -17.25 -13.92 7.20
N VAL A 159 -18.51 -14.33 7.32
CA VAL A 159 -18.93 -15.71 7.48
C VAL A 159 -19.96 -16.02 6.40
N LEU A 160 -19.61 -16.90 5.47
CA LEU A 160 -20.52 -17.40 4.43
C LEU A 160 -21.25 -18.62 4.98
N ASN A 161 -22.58 -18.57 4.95
CA ASN A 161 -23.45 -19.69 5.31
C ASN A 161 -24.17 -20.19 4.06
N LEU A 162 -24.25 -21.52 3.91
CA LEU A 162 -24.95 -22.19 2.82
C LEU A 162 -26.18 -22.93 3.33
N THR A 163 -27.19 -23.05 2.46
CA THR A 163 -28.46 -23.74 2.75
C THR A 163 -28.31 -25.24 3.03
N ASN A 164 -27.17 -25.84 2.67
CA ASN A 164 -26.83 -27.22 2.99
C ASN A 164 -26.27 -27.39 4.43
N GLY A 165 -26.09 -26.28 5.16
CA GLY A 165 -25.61 -26.23 6.54
C GLY A 165 -24.10 -26.04 6.69
N GLU A 166 -23.37 -25.85 5.59
CA GLU A 166 -21.94 -25.51 5.61
C GLU A 166 -21.70 -24.04 5.90
N THR A 167 -20.57 -23.75 6.55
CA THR A 167 -20.15 -22.40 6.92
C THR A 167 -18.67 -22.24 6.62
N PHE A 168 -18.28 -21.11 6.03
CA PHE A 168 -16.91 -20.76 5.69
C PHE A 168 -16.54 -19.39 6.27
N THR A 169 -15.36 -19.27 6.87
CA THR A 169 -14.79 -18.02 7.42
C THR A 169 -13.31 -17.91 7.06
N ASN A 170 -12.63 -16.86 7.50
CA ASN A 170 -11.19 -16.63 7.36
C ASN A 170 -10.28 -17.75 7.93
N THR A 171 -10.82 -18.74 8.64
CA THR A 171 -10.07 -19.92 9.09
C THR A 171 -10.14 -21.10 8.12
N ASP A 172 -11.00 -21.03 7.10
CA ASP A 172 -11.24 -22.09 6.12
C ASP A 172 -10.54 -21.80 4.78
N VAL A 173 -9.57 -20.88 4.78
CA VAL A 173 -8.83 -20.43 3.59
C VAL A 173 -7.40 -20.96 3.58
N GLY A 174 -6.98 -21.52 2.45
CA GLY A 174 -5.56 -21.74 2.12
C GLY A 174 -5.02 -20.59 1.26
N GLY A 175 -3.69 -20.43 1.15
CA GLY A 175 -3.06 -19.36 0.37
C GLY A 175 -3.61 -19.16 -1.06
N PRO A 176 -3.92 -20.23 -1.83
CA PRO A 176 -4.57 -20.08 -3.14
C PRO A 176 -5.99 -19.49 -3.08
N VAL A 177 -6.75 -19.73 -1.99
CA VAL A 177 -8.12 -19.24 -1.79
C VAL A 177 -8.12 -17.79 -1.33
N SER A 178 -7.26 -17.42 -0.37
CA SER A 178 -7.23 -16.06 0.18
C SER A 178 -6.66 -15.03 -0.80
N GLY A 179 -5.53 -15.33 -1.46
CA GLY A 179 -4.80 -14.36 -2.28
C GLY A 179 -4.54 -14.80 -3.72
N GLY A 180 -4.97 -15.99 -4.12
CA GLY A 180 -4.82 -16.43 -5.51
C GLY A 180 -5.74 -15.61 -6.42
N ALA A 181 -5.21 -15.10 -7.53
CA ALA A 181 -5.90 -14.22 -8.48
C ALA A 181 -7.24 -14.77 -9.04
N PHE A 182 -7.53 -16.05 -8.82
CA PHE A 182 -8.78 -16.69 -9.21
C PHE A 182 -9.85 -16.69 -8.10
N PHE A 183 -9.44 -16.87 -6.85
CA PHE A 183 -10.37 -17.02 -5.72
C PHE A 183 -10.54 -15.70 -4.96
N SER A 184 -9.46 -14.97 -4.66
CA SER A 184 -9.48 -13.67 -3.98
C SER A 184 -10.53 -13.60 -2.86
N ALA A 185 -10.57 -14.61 -2.00
CA ALA A 185 -11.59 -14.79 -0.98
C ALA A 185 -10.93 -14.83 0.41
N PRO A 186 -10.47 -13.68 0.94
CA PRO A 186 -9.77 -13.65 2.22
C PRO A 186 -10.71 -13.87 3.42
N PHE A 187 -12.01 -13.58 3.27
CA PHE A 187 -13.00 -13.52 4.37
C PHE A 187 -12.63 -12.53 5.50
N GLU A 188 -11.61 -11.70 5.30
CA GLU A 188 -11.19 -10.66 6.22
C GLU A 188 -10.65 -9.46 5.45
N TYR A 189 -10.85 -8.26 5.99
CA TYR A 189 -10.41 -7.00 5.39
C TYR A 189 -9.94 -6.02 6.46
N PHE A 190 -8.96 -5.18 6.12
CA PHE A 190 -8.28 -4.29 7.05
C PHE A 190 -8.11 -2.87 6.47
N PRO A 191 -9.19 -2.18 6.07
CA PRO A 191 -9.08 -0.83 5.51
C PRO A 191 -8.46 0.13 6.54
N VAL A 192 -7.33 0.70 6.17
CA VAL A 192 -6.64 1.74 6.93
C VAL A 192 -7.41 3.05 6.77
N ILE A 193 -7.64 3.75 7.87
CA ILE A 193 -8.27 5.07 7.87
C ILE A 193 -7.24 6.07 7.33
N GLU A 194 -7.54 6.62 6.16
CA GLU A 194 -6.75 7.66 5.54
C GLU A 194 -6.90 8.97 6.28
N CYS A 195 -5.90 9.82 6.13
CA CYS A 195 -5.89 11.14 6.72
C CYS A 195 -6.33 12.22 5.75
N SER A 196 -7.05 13.21 6.27
CA SER A 196 -7.33 14.46 5.57
C SER A 196 -6.11 15.37 5.59
N ILE A 197 -5.59 15.70 4.42
CA ILE A 197 -4.58 16.74 4.29
C ILE A 197 -5.25 18.11 4.37
N THR A 198 -5.19 18.72 5.55
CA THR A 198 -5.93 19.94 5.91
C THR A 198 -5.12 21.23 5.83
N GLU A 199 -3.79 21.12 5.69
CA GLU A 199 -2.88 22.23 5.47
C GLU A 199 -1.86 21.89 4.39
N SER A 200 -1.14 22.90 3.89
CA SER A 200 -0.06 22.68 2.93
C SER A 200 1.29 22.77 3.63
N LEU A 201 2.19 21.84 3.31
CA LEU A 201 3.59 21.89 3.71
C LEU A 201 4.45 22.66 2.70
N ALA A 202 3.86 23.20 1.63
CA ALA A 202 4.63 23.96 0.65
C ALA A 202 5.28 25.22 1.25
N GLY A 203 6.44 25.57 0.70
CA GLY A 203 7.21 26.73 1.11
C GLY A 203 8.69 26.55 0.89
N THR A 204 9.46 27.58 1.23
CA THR A 204 10.92 27.52 1.26
C THR A 204 11.38 27.31 2.71
N HIS A 205 11.80 26.08 3.02
CA HIS A 205 12.29 25.68 4.33
C HIS A 205 13.80 25.84 4.39
N SER A 206 14.32 26.35 5.51
CA SER A 206 15.76 26.32 5.76
C SER A 206 16.16 24.98 6.34
N TYR A 207 17.37 24.51 6.03
CA TYR A 207 17.87 23.26 6.57
C TYR A 207 19.29 23.37 7.10
N VAL A 208 19.62 22.47 8.04
CA VAL A 208 20.99 22.12 8.43
C VAL A 208 21.18 20.61 8.28
N THR A 209 22.07 20.19 7.39
CA THR A 209 22.39 18.78 7.13
C THR A 209 23.71 18.40 7.76
N THR A 210 23.71 17.30 8.50
CA THR A 210 24.85 16.76 9.26
C THR A 210 24.99 15.25 9.01
N GLY A 211 26.06 14.63 9.52
CA GLY A 211 26.23 13.17 9.40
C GLY A 211 26.36 12.66 7.96
N ILE A 212 26.78 13.54 7.05
CA ILE A 212 26.75 13.31 5.61
C ILE A 212 27.74 12.23 5.20
N LEU A 213 27.24 11.22 4.49
CA LEU A 213 28.05 10.12 3.96
C LEU A 213 27.67 9.84 2.50
N PRO A 214 28.67 9.64 1.62
CA PRO A 214 28.41 9.26 0.24
C PRO A 214 28.09 7.77 0.13
N ALA A 215 27.49 7.37 -0.98
CA ALA A 215 27.27 5.98 -1.35
C ALA A 215 28.57 5.15 -1.26
N PRO A 216 28.57 3.98 -0.58
CA PRO A 216 29.74 3.11 -0.50
C PRO A 216 30.24 2.69 -1.88
N GLY A 217 31.50 3.03 -2.19
CA GLY A 217 32.11 2.68 -3.49
C GLY A 217 31.68 3.58 -4.66
N GLY A 218 30.80 4.57 -4.45
CA GLY A 218 30.29 5.48 -5.47
C GLY A 218 31.21 6.65 -5.83
N GLY A 219 32.43 6.70 -5.29
CA GLY A 219 33.43 7.73 -5.60
C GLY A 219 33.16 9.14 -5.04
N GLY A 220 32.09 9.32 -4.26
CA GLY A 220 31.75 10.58 -3.63
C GLY A 220 32.76 10.98 -2.55
N MET A 221 33.04 12.29 -2.46
CA MET A 221 33.91 12.89 -1.45
C MET A 221 33.23 14.12 -0.88
N CYS A 222 32.53 13.93 0.23
CA CYS A 222 31.88 15.02 0.95
C CYS A 222 32.92 15.89 1.67
N SER A 223 32.59 17.17 1.89
CA SER A 223 33.45 18.11 2.62
C SER A 223 33.61 17.75 4.09
N GLY A 224 32.63 17.04 4.66
CA GLY A 224 32.56 16.69 6.08
C GLY A 224 32.13 17.85 6.98
N ALA A 225 31.68 18.97 6.40
CA ALA A 225 31.10 20.09 7.12
C ALA A 225 29.57 19.98 7.18
N ASP A 226 28.96 20.66 8.15
CA ASP A 226 27.51 20.82 8.19
C ASP A 226 27.06 21.71 7.03
N LEU A 227 26.05 21.29 6.28
CA LEU A 227 25.51 22.04 5.15
C LEU A 227 24.33 22.87 5.61
N ASN A 228 24.30 24.13 5.20
CA ASN A 228 23.20 25.04 5.49
C ASN A 228 22.64 25.53 4.16
N GLY A 229 21.33 25.52 4.03
CA GLY A 229 20.68 25.92 2.78
C GLY A 229 19.18 26.06 2.92
N THR A 230 18.51 26.01 1.77
CA THR A 230 17.06 26.00 1.69
C THR A 230 16.60 24.96 0.70
N VAL A 231 15.51 24.28 1.01
CA VAL A 231 14.77 23.43 0.08
C VAL A 231 13.40 24.08 -0.15
N THR A 232 12.92 24.02 -1.38
CA THR A 232 11.57 24.47 -1.72
C THR A 232 10.69 23.28 -2.01
N TRP A 233 9.58 23.19 -1.31
CA TRP A 233 8.50 22.25 -1.58
C TRP A 233 7.38 23.00 -2.29
N THR A 234 7.07 22.57 -3.50
CA THR A 234 5.98 23.12 -4.31
C THR A 234 4.84 22.12 -4.33
N GLU A 235 3.68 22.50 -3.81
CA GLU A 235 2.49 21.64 -3.84
C GLU A 235 2.05 21.39 -5.29
N ASP A 236 1.99 20.12 -5.67
CA ASP A 236 1.43 19.67 -6.95
C ASP A 236 -0.05 19.29 -6.78
N SER A 237 -0.36 18.54 -5.72
CA SER A 237 -1.71 18.26 -5.24
C SER A 237 -1.72 18.17 -3.72
N SER A 238 -2.90 18.05 -3.10
CA SER A 238 -3.03 18.04 -1.64
C SER A 238 -2.20 16.93 -1.02
N GLY A 239 -1.16 17.28 -0.26
CA GLY A 239 -0.24 16.31 0.36
C GLY A 239 0.92 15.87 -0.52
N VAL A 240 1.01 16.30 -1.78
CA VAL A 240 2.09 15.91 -2.70
C VAL A 240 2.92 17.13 -3.09
N TYR A 241 4.22 17.05 -2.84
CA TYR A 241 5.14 18.18 -2.99
C TYR A 241 6.32 17.86 -3.90
N ILE A 242 6.54 18.65 -4.94
CA ILE A 242 7.78 18.62 -5.72
C ILE A 242 8.88 19.30 -4.91
N SER A 243 9.98 18.58 -4.68
CA SER A 243 11.13 19.10 -3.93
C SER A 243 12.21 19.64 -4.85
N SER A 244 12.80 20.78 -4.49
CA SER A 244 13.96 21.31 -5.20
C SER A 244 15.26 20.54 -4.96
N ASP A 245 15.31 19.74 -3.89
CA ASP A 245 16.46 18.89 -3.55
C ASP A 245 16.06 17.83 -2.52
N MET A 246 16.11 16.55 -2.92
CA MET A 246 15.82 15.42 -2.04
C MET A 246 16.95 15.09 -1.06
N SER A 247 18.14 15.65 -1.28
CA SER A 247 19.36 15.34 -0.53
C SER A 247 19.77 16.44 0.45
N PHE A 248 19.04 17.54 0.51
CA PHE A 248 19.32 18.69 1.39
C PHE A 248 20.79 19.15 1.29
N GLY A 249 21.26 19.35 0.06
CA GLY A 249 22.61 19.80 -0.30
C GLY A 249 23.68 18.71 -0.33
N GLN A 250 23.38 17.49 0.12
CA GLN A 250 24.38 16.41 0.19
C GLN A 250 24.94 16.07 -1.19
N PHE A 251 24.09 16.02 -2.22
CA PHE A 251 24.52 15.56 -3.53
C PHE A 251 25.49 16.55 -4.19
N GLU A 252 25.24 17.85 -4.03
CA GLU A 252 26.13 18.91 -4.49
C GLU A 252 27.48 18.93 -3.76
N ASP A 253 27.48 18.66 -2.45
CA ASP A 253 28.68 18.64 -1.63
C ASP A 253 29.57 17.42 -1.93
N CYS A 254 28.97 16.23 -1.96
CA CYS A 254 29.70 14.97 -2.13
C CYS A 254 30.15 14.74 -3.57
N TYR A 255 29.46 15.34 -4.55
CA TYR A 255 29.69 15.12 -5.97
C TYR A 255 29.74 16.43 -6.76
N SER A 256 30.94 17.01 -6.78
CA SER A 256 31.23 18.26 -7.49
C SER A 256 30.67 18.26 -8.93
N GLY A 257 29.74 19.17 -9.20
CA GLY A 257 29.16 19.39 -10.54
C GLY A 257 27.89 18.60 -10.85
N ARG A 258 27.37 17.80 -9.91
CA ARG A 258 26.10 17.08 -10.10
C ARG A 258 24.86 17.94 -9.96
N GLY A 259 24.90 18.97 -9.12
CA GLY A 259 23.71 19.73 -8.75
C GLY A 259 22.87 19.02 -7.69
N ALA A 260 21.77 19.67 -7.30
CA ALA A 260 20.78 19.16 -6.36
C ALA A 260 20.15 17.85 -6.85
N ALA A 261 19.72 17.00 -5.91
CA ALA A 261 19.01 15.77 -6.22
C ALA A 261 17.54 16.09 -6.53
N THR A 262 17.21 16.31 -7.80
CA THR A 262 15.88 16.76 -8.25
C THR A 262 15.50 16.10 -9.57
N GLY A 263 14.20 16.03 -9.86
CA GLY A 263 13.63 15.43 -11.08
C GLY A 263 12.22 15.96 -11.36
N GLU A 264 11.69 15.70 -12.55
CA GLU A 264 10.35 16.13 -12.98
C GLU A 264 9.22 15.39 -12.25
N GLN A 265 9.49 14.17 -11.78
CA GLN A 265 8.51 13.29 -11.13
C GLN A 265 8.90 12.92 -9.69
N ILE A 266 9.95 13.57 -9.14
CA ILE A 266 10.32 13.31 -7.75
C ILE A 266 9.50 14.18 -6.81
N THR A 267 8.68 13.54 -6.01
CA THR A 267 7.78 14.18 -5.06
C THR A 267 8.01 13.68 -3.65
N ILE A 268 7.43 14.38 -2.69
CA ILE A 268 7.29 13.95 -1.30
C ILE A 268 5.80 13.88 -1.05
N GLU A 269 5.31 12.69 -0.75
CA GLU A 269 3.94 12.44 -0.33
C GLU A 269 3.84 12.54 1.19
N TRP A 270 2.88 13.31 1.68
CA TRP A 270 2.53 13.41 3.09
C TRP A 270 1.29 12.57 3.35
N ASP A 271 1.41 11.57 4.22
CA ASP A 271 0.34 10.64 4.56
C ASP A 271 -0.01 10.69 6.06
N CYS A 272 -0.04 11.92 6.61
CA CYS A 272 -0.14 12.26 8.03
C CYS A 272 1.13 12.11 8.85
N THR A 273 1.59 10.89 9.07
CA THR A 273 2.70 10.63 9.99
C THR A 273 4.02 10.55 9.27
N GLU A 274 4.06 10.26 7.98
CA GLU A 274 5.29 10.13 7.22
C GLU A 274 5.41 11.18 6.10
N LEU A 275 6.64 11.34 5.65
CA LEU A 275 6.96 12.03 4.41
C LEU A 275 7.67 11.01 3.53
N THR A 276 7.01 10.58 2.46
CA THR A 276 7.48 9.51 1.60
C THR A 276 7.96 10.09 0.28
N PRO A 277 9.28 10.12 0.04
CA PRO A 277 9.81 10.36 -1.30
C PRO A 277 9.23 9.37 -2.31
N ASP A 278 8.70 9.88 -3.41
CA ASP A 278 8.28 9.07 -4.56
C ASP A 278 8.98 9.56 -5.84
N GLY A 279 9.23 8.65 -6.77
CA GLY A 279 9.95 8.91 -8.02
C GLY A 279 11.48 8.76 -7.93
N GLU A 280 12.14 9.11 -9.04
CA GLU A 280 13.56 8.80 -9.28
C GLU A 280 14.38 10.04 -9.62
N VAL A 281 15.58 10.14 -9.03
CA VAL A 281 16.63 11.06 -9.49
C VAL A 281 17.49 10.33 -10.50
N VAL A 282 17.44 10.78 -11.75
CA VAL A 282 18.16 10.16 -12.85
C VAL A 282 19.56 10.75 -13.00
N LEU A 283 20.55 9.89 -13.19
CA LEU A 283 21.93 10.25 -13.45
C LEU A 283 22.39 9.78 -14.83
N ASN A 284 22.74 10.74 -15.68
CA ASN A 284 23.37 10.48 -16.96
C ASN A 284 24.86 10.87 -16.89
N GLU A 285 25.75 9.93 -17.21
CA GLU A 285 27.21 10.08 -17.04
C GLU A 285 27.62 10.57 -15.63
N GLY A 286 26.81 10.27 -14.62
CA GLY A 286 27.03 10.67 -13.24
C GLY A 286 26.71 12.13 -12.91
N VAL A 287 25.84 12.79 -13.68
CA VAL A 287 25.28 14.13 -13.42
C VAL A 287 23.76 14.02 -13.33
N VAL A 288 23.11 14.79 -12.45
CA VAL A 288 21.65 14.80 -12.34
C VAL A 288 21.03 15.34 -13.62
N VAL A 289 20.08 14.60 -14.17
CA VAL A 289 19.27 15.02 -15.32
C VAL A 289 17.81 15.01 -14.90
N PRO A 290 17.21 16.16 -14.60
CA PRO A 290 15.87 16.19 -14.02
C PRO A 290 14.75 15.68 -14.94
N ASN A 291 15.00 15.60 -16.25
CA ASN A 291 14.02 15.33 -17.29
C ASN A 291 14.55 14.24 -18.22
N ASP A 292 14.86 13.08 -17.66
CA ASP A 292 15.34 11.93 -18.42
C ASP A 292 14.45 10.72 -18.15
N ASP A 293 14.08 10.03 -19.22
CA ASP A 293 13.23 8.83 -19.20
C ASP A 293 13.97 7.64 -19.85
N ASP A 294 15.31 7.70 -19.95
CA ASP A 294 16.13 6.62 -20.49
C ASP A 294 16.43 5.57 -19.41
N ASP A 295 15.74 4.42 -19.48
CA ASP A 295 15.94 3.25 -18.59
C ASP A 295 17.39 2.72 -18.52
N SER A 296 18.30 3.21 -19.37
CA SER A 296 19.72 2.85 -19.32
C SER A 296 20.56 3.73 -18.38
N ASP A 297 20.00 4.83 -17.90
CA ASP A 297 20.63 5.71 -16.92
C ASP A 297 20.54 5.15 -15.50
N THR A 298 21.28 5.76 -14.58
CA THR A 298 21.27 5.32 -13.18
C THR A 298 20.19 6.07 -12.42
N GLU A 299 19.23 5.34 -11.87
CA GLU A 299 18.14 5.90 -11.06
C GLU A 299 18.45 5.79 -9.57
N LEU A 300 18.08 6.82 -8.82
CA LEU A 300 18.16 6.87 -7.37
C LEU A 300 16.77 7.17 -6.78
N THR A 301 16.27 6.26 -5.96
CA THR A 301 15.11 6.51 -5.10
C THR A 301 15.58 6.97 -3.73
N TYR A 302 14.76 7.78 -3.05
CA TYR A 302 15.06 8.32 -1.72
C TYR A 302 14.14 7.71 -0.66
N SER A 303 14.57 7.76 0.59
CA SER A 303 13.78 7.35 1.75
C SER A 303 13.98 8.35 2.87
N TYR A 304 12.91 8.76 3.55
CA TYR A 304 12.95 9.62 4.72
C TYR A 304 12.42 8.89 5.94
N SER A 305 12.99 9.23 7.10
CA SER A 305 12.48 8.82 8.41
C SER A 305 12.49 10.04 9.31
N ILE A 306 11.30 10.49 9.73
CA ILE A 306 11.16 11.56 10.72
C ILE A 306 11.55 10.98 12.07
N THR A 307 12.49 11.63 12.76
CA THR A 307 13.03 11.15 14.04
C THR A 307 12.76 12.12 15.19
N ASN A 308 12.42 13.36 14.88
CA ASN A 308 12.01 14.34 15.89
C ASN A 308 11.25 15.51 15.24
N VAL A 309 10.19 16.00 15.86
CA VAL A 309 9.51 17.25 15.53
C VAL A 309 9.32 18.09 16.79
N THR A 310 9.77 19.34 16.75
CA THR A 310 9.65 20.29 17.87
C THR A 310 9.37 21.69 17.33
N GLY A 311 8.11 22.08 17.39
CA GLY A 311 7.66 23.37 16.86
C GLY A 311 8.01 23.49 15.38
N ALA A 312 8.80 24.49 15.02
CA ALA A 312 9.21 24.75 13.64
C ALA A 312 10.29 23.81 13.09
N ASP A 313 10.93 22.99 13.93
CA ASP A 313 12.06 22.15 13.54
C ASP A 313 11.64 20.67 13.42
N MET A 314 11.95 20.05 12.29
CA MET A 314 11.76 18.62 12.01
C MET A 314 13.11 17.99 11.64
N THR A 315 13.48 16.90 12.32
CA THR A 315 14.67 16.11 12.04
C THR A 315 14.29 14.91 11.18
N ILE A 316 14.95 14.77 10.03
CA ILE A 316 14.77 13.66 9.10
C ILE A 316 16.11 12.96 8.90
N GLU A 317 16.14 11.64 9.03
CA GLU A 317 17.19 10.81 8.45
C GLU A 317 16.81 10.47 7.01
N PHE A 318 17.68 10.82 6.05
CA PHE A 318 17.45 10.49 4.64
C PHE A 318 18.51 9.54 4.12
N SER A 319 18.12 8.71 3.16
CA SER A 319 19.06 7.95 2.34
C SER A 319 18.55 7.77 0.91
N ASN A 320 19.44 7.35 0.00
CA ASN A 320 19.04 6.89 -1.33
C ASN A 320 19.39 5.42 -1.58
N SER A 321 18.89 4.86 -2.68
CA SER A 321 19.12 3.47 -3.09
C SER A 321 20.60 3.08 -3.28
N ALA A 322 21.49 4.05 -3.51
CA ALA A 322 22.93 3.83 -3.60
C ALA A 322 23.65 3.85 -2.23
N GLY A 323 22.96 4.30 -1.17
CA GLY A 323 23.46 4.37 0.20
C GLY A 323 24.09 5.71 0.59
N ASP A 324 23.90 6.76 -0.22
CA ASP A 324 24.08 8.14 0.26
C ASP A 324 23.12 8.40 1.42
N ARG A 325 23.56 9.14 2.43
CA ARG A 325 22.72 9.45 3.60
C ARG A 325 23.19 10.66 4.38
N GLY A 326 22.29 11.18 5.19
CA GLY A 326 22.57 12.23 6.17
C GLY A 326 21.38 12.43 7.11
N THR A 327 21.58 13.32 8.07
CA THR A 327 20.52 13.77 8.99
C THR A 327 20.31 15.25 8.75
N VAL A 328 19.08 15.65 8.43
CA VAL A 328 18.71 17.03 8.20
C VAL A 328 17.79 17.53 9.31
N VAL A 329 18.02 18.75 9.79
CA VAL A 329 17.03 19.52 10.54
C VAL A 329 16.43 20.54 9.58
N LEU A 330 15.15 20.39 9.25
CA LEU A 330 14.36 21.34 8.49
C LEU A 330 13.62 22.28 9.44
N THR A 331 13.80 23.58 9.24
CA THR A 331 12.99 24.62 9.87
C THR A 331 11.92 25.11 8.88
N ARG A 332 10.65 24.98 9.25
CA ARG A 332 9.51 25.37 8.40
C ARG A 332 9.58 26.85 8.04
N GLU A 333 9.02 27.21 6.89
CA GLU A 333 9.07 28.58 6.38
C GLU A 333 8.49 29.57 7.41
N GLY A 334 9.20 30.69 7.62
CA GLY A 334 8.76 31.73 8.56
C GLY A 334 8.79 31.32 10.04
N GLY A 335 9.30 30.13 10.38
CA GLY A 335 9.29 29.59 11.74
C GLY A 335 7.89 29.16 12.21
N ALA A 336 7.01 28.78 11.27
CA ALA A 336 5.74 28.13 11.60
C ALA A 336 5.98 26.74 12.20
N ASP A 337 5.10 26.29 13.10
CA ASP A 337 5.22 24.93 13.63
C ASP A 337 4.85 23.90 12.56
N TRP A 338 5.50 22.74 12.54
CA TRP A 338 5.06 21.59 11.75
C TRP A 338 3.75 21.01 12.32
N PRO A 339 2.93 20.32 11.50
CA PRO A 339 1.73 19.65 11.99
C PRO A 339 2.03 18.78 13.22
N VAL A 340 1.18 18.90 14.25
CA VAL A 340 1.35 18.18 15.52
C VAL A 340 1.33 16.67 15.31
N ILE A 341 0.64 16.17 14.28
CA ILE A 341 0.58 14.74 13.98
C ILE A 341 1.96 14.10 13.71
N PHE A 342 2.94 14.87 13.20
CA PHE A 342 4.30 14.36 13.04
C PHE A 342 5.05 14.15 14.37
N THR A 343 4.55 14.69 15.48
CA THR A 343 5.17 14.51 16.80
C THR A 343 4.95 13.11 17.38
N ALA A 344 4.05 12.31 16.80
CA ALA A 344 3.91 10.87 17.11
C ALA A 344 5.22 10.09 16.79
N ASN A 345 6.05 10.59 15.86
CA ASN A 345 7.33 9.96 15.52
C ASN A 345 8.48 10.25 16.52
N ASN A 346 8.19 10.87 17.66
CA ASN A 346 9.20 11.32 18.62
C ASN A 346 9.60 10.28 19.68
N GLU A 347 9.03 9.07 19.66
CA GLU A 347 9.19 8.08 20.74
C GLU A 347 9.83 6.75 20.30
#